data_AF-A0A7Z8QX04-F1
#
_entry.id   AF-A0A7Z8QX04-F1
#
_cell.length_a   1.000
_cell.length_b   1.000
_cell.length_c   1.000
_cell.angle_alpha   90.00
_cell.angle_beta   90.00
_cell.angle_gamma   90.00
#
_symmetry.space_group_name_H-M   'P 1'
#
loop_
_entity.id
_entity.type
_entity.pdbx_description
1 polymer ?
#
loop_
_entity_poly.entity_id
_entity_poly.type
_entity_poly.pdbx_seq_one_letter_code
_entity_poly.pdbx_strand_id
1 'polypeptide(L)'
;MNKQVEGIGVKYGRRFIAVPVHGIDNDLRGIQKIFNDGSKRFTTGAKIKGGFHLLGKINPDGEIHFAEGYSTAATAHQAINQATVVCFNAGNLSPVIAEFRKKYPDNKFVICADNDQFGEVNTGLVKATEAAAKHTCSIALPVFKDLSSKPTDFNDLQLLGGDVAGQLNIAKPQEPWVFNDKLTLIQNID
;
A
#
# COMPACT_ATOMS: atom_id res chain seq x y z
N MET A 1 -7.59 -10.50 13.58
CA MET A 1 -6.23 -10.06 13.97
C MET A 1 -6.28 -8.55 14.21
N ASN A 2 -5.91 -8.06 15.39
CA ASN A 2 -5.86 -6.62 15.66
C ASN A 2 -4.59 -6.07 15.00
N LYS A 3 -4.74 -5.24 13.95
CA LYS A 3 -3.60 -4.72 13.19
C LYS A 3 -2.87 -3.57 13.91
N GLN A 4 -3.36 -3.11 15.07
CA GLN A 4 -2.72 -2.11 15.95
C GLN A 4 -2.31 -0.79 15.27
N VAL A 5 -3.04 -0.38 14.24
CA VAL A 5 -2.84 0.90 13.54
C VAL A 5 -3.91 1.92 13.89
N GLU A 6 -3.56 3.19 13.81
CA GLU A 6 -4.48 4.30 14.04
C GLU A 6 -5.53 4.43 12.92
N GLY A 7 -6.75 4.84 13.28
CA GLY A 7 -7.80 5.18 12.33
C GLY A 7 -7.72 6.62 11.84
N ILE A 8 -6.84 6.87 10.87
CA ILE A 8 -6.68 8.17 10.21
C ILE A 8 -7.72 8.32 9.08
N GLY A 9 -8.56 9.35 9.19
CA GLY A 9 -9.56 9.70 8.16
C GLY A 9 -10.70 8.68 8.00
N VAL A 10 -10.86 7.76 8.95
CA VAL A 10 -11.91 6.73 8.93
C VAL A 10 -13.09 7.10 9.80
N LYS A 11 -14.22 6.39 9.64
CA LYS A 11 -15.35 6.43 10.57
C LYS A 11 -15.57 5.07 11.20
N TYR A 12 -16.05 5.05 12.44
CA TYR A 12 -16.34 3.81 13.15
C TYR A 12 -17.84 3.51 13.11
N GLY A 13 -18.18 2.36 12.54
CA GLY A 13 -19.49 1.75 12.66
C GLY A 13 -19.52 0.76 13.84
N ARG A 14 -20.71 0.25 14.17
CA ARG A 14 -20.90 -0.66 15.31
C ARG A 14 -20.04 -1.93 15.26
N ARG A 15 -19.68 -2.41 14.07
CA ARG A 15 -18.92 -3.67 13.86
C ARG A 15 -17.88 -3.57 12.74
N PHE A 16 -17.58 -2.36 12.28
CA PHE A 16 -16.65 -2.15 11.18
C PHE A 16 -16.00 -0.78 11.24
N ILE A 17 -14.81 -0.68 10.66
CA ILE A 17 -14.17 0.58 10.30
C ILE A 17 -14.57 0.92 8.86
N ALA A 18 -15.08 2.13 8.63
CA ALA A 18 -15.39 2.65 7.31
C ALA A 18 -14.24 3.50 6.80
N VAL A 19 -13.57 3.02 5.75
CA VAL A 19 -12.54 3.74 5.00
C VAL A 19 -13.18 4.35 3.76
N PRO A 20 -13.29 5.68 3.68
CA PRO A 20 -13.82 6.37 2.50
C PRO A 20 -12.99 6.09 1.24
N VAL A 21 -13.64 5.91 0.10
CA VAL A 21 -13.00 5.85 -1.21
C VAL A 21 -13.23 7.20 -1.88
N HIS A 22 -12.19 7.98 -2.10
CA HIS A 22 -12.26 9.27 -2.80
C HIS A 22 -11.63 9.18 -4.19
N GLY A 23 -12.08 10.04 -5.10
CA GLY A 23 -11.36 10.36 -6.33
C GLY A 23 -10.27 11.39 -6.14
N ILE A 24 -9.49 11.63 -7.20
CA ILE A 24 -8.42 12.65 -7.21
C ILE A 24 -8.95 14.08 -7.01
N ASP A 25 -10.22 14.29 -7.34
CA ASP A 25 -10.99 15.53 -7.16
C ASP A 25 -11.70 15.59 -5.79
N ASN A 26 -11.38 14.67 -4.89
CA ASN A 26 -11.95 14.55 -3.54
C ASN A 26 -13.46 14.21 -3.51
N ASP A 27 -14.02 13.70 -4.61
CA ASP A 27 -15.39 13.19 -4.65
C ASP A 27 -15.50 11.83 -3.95
N LEU A 28 -16.51 11.65 -3.09
CA LEU A 28 -16.74 10.36 -2.42
C LEU A 28 -17.31 9.34 -3.42
N ARG A 29 -16.55 8.29 -3.68
CA ARG A 29 -16.83 7.24 -4.65
C ARG A 29 -17.33 5.94 -4.04
N GLY A 30 -17.25 5.79 -2.72
CA GLY A 30 -17.69 4.61 -2.00
C GLY A 30 -17.07 4.51 -0.60
N ILE A 31 -17.31 3.39 0.07
CA ILE A 31 -16.72 3.09 1.38
C ILE A 31 -16.27 1.63 1.40
N GLN A 32 -15.04 1.37 1.84
CA GLN A 32 -14.61 0.03 2.27
C GLN A 32 -14.94 -0.14 3.76
N LYS A 33 -15.64 -1.21 4.11
CA LYS A 33 -15.89 -1.63 5.48
C LYS A 33 -14.90 -2.74 5.83
N ILE A 34 -14.17 -2.56 6.92
CA ILE A 34 -13.27 -3.55 7.51
C ILE A 34 -13.94 -4.06 8.78
N PHE A 35 -14.32 -5.34 8.80
CA PHE A 35 -15.01 -5.96 9.93
C PHE A 35 -14.02 -6.58 10.93
N ASN A 36 -14.50 -6.90 12.14
CA ASN A 36 -13.67 -7.45 13.21
C ASN A 36 -13.05 -8.83 12.87
N ASP A 37 -13.68 -9.57 11.96
CA ASP A 37 -13.16 -10.85 11.44
C ASP A 37 -12.06 -10.66 10.38
N GLY A 38 -11.73 -9.40 10.03
CA GLY A 38 -10.77 -9.05 9.00
C GLY A 38 -11.35 -9.01 7.59
N SER A 39 -12.61 -9.40 7.39
CA SER A 39 -13.26 -9.32 6.10
C SER A 39 -13.43 -7.87 5.67
N LYS A 40 -13.22 -7.62 4.37
CA LYS A 40 -13.32 -6.30 3.75
C LYS A 40 -14.44 -6.32 2.73
N ARG A 41 -15.35 -5.34 2.77
CA ARG A 41 -16.45 -5.23 1.80
C ARG A 41 -16.66 -3.79 1.37
N PHE A 42 -16.87 -3.57 0.08
CA PHE A 42 -17.26 -2.26 -0.41
C PHE A 42 -18.77 -2.07 -0.37
N THR A 43 -19.22 -0.82 -0.27
CA THR A 43 -20.62 -0.47 -0.49
C THR A 43 -21.04 -0.73 -1.94
N THR A 44 -22.30 -1.11 -2.15
CA THR A 44 -22.87 -1.26 -3.50
C THR A 44 -22.68 0.01 -4.33
N GLY A 45 -22.22 -0.14 -5.57
CA GLY A 45 -21.97 0.96 -6.48
C GLY A 45 -20.65 1.71 -6.25
N ALA A 46 -19.78 1.25 -5.35
CA ALA A 46 -18.50 1.90 -5.10
C ALA A 46 -17.59 1.88 -6.36
N LYS A 47 -17.05 3.04 -6.73
CA LYS A 47 -16.12 3.19 -7.87
C LYS A 47 -14.67 3.10 -7.37
N ILE A 48 -14.12 1.88 -7.37
CA ILE A 48 -12.81 1.58 -6.77
C ILE A 48 -11.65 1.92 -7.69
N LYS A 49 -11.78 1.69 -9.00
CA LYS A 49 -10.69 1.93 -9.96
C LYS A 49 -10.25 3.40 -9.91
N GLY A 50 -8.99 3.65 -9.56
CA GLY A 50 -8.42 4.99 -9.36
C GLY A 50 -8.94 5.73 -8.12
N GLY A 51 -9.80 5.09 -7.32
CA GLY A 51 -10.25 5.59 -6.02
C GLY A 51 -9.28 5.17 -4.92
N PHE A 52 -9.11 6.04 -3.92
CA PHE A 52 -8.11 5.87 -2.87
C PHE A 52 -8.59 6.44 -1.52
N HIS A 53 -7.83 6.17 -0.46
CA HIS A 53 -7.94 6.90 0.81
C HIS A 53 -6.58 7.52 1.16
N LEU A 54 -6.54 8.81 1.48
CA LEU A 54 -5.30 9.52 1.79
C LEU A 54 -5.09 9.63 3.29
N LEU A 55 -3.89 9.28 3.75
CA LEU A 55 -3.41 9.48 5.11
C LEU A 55 -2.41 10.64 5.11
N GLY A 56 -2.62 11.60 6.01
CA GLY A 56 -1.79 12.80 6.11
C GLY A 56 -2.08 13.84 5.02
N LYS A 57 -1.12 14.76 4.83
CA LYS A 57 -1.19 15.84 3.83
C LYS A 57 -0.06 15.68 2.83
N ILE A 58 -0.36 15.90 1.56
CA ILE A 58 0.65 15.88 0.49
C ILE A 58 1.50 17.14 0.61
N ASN A 59 2.81 16.95 0.72
CA ASN A 59 3.80 18.01 0.64
C ASN A 59 4.30 18.09 -0.82
N PRO A 60 4.25 19.24 -1.50
CA PRO A 60 4.76 19.40 -2.86
C PRO A 60 6.22 18.94 -3.03
N ASP A 61 7.06 19.16 -2.02
CA ASP A 61 8.48 18.77 -2.05
C ASP A 61 8.75 17.40 -1.39
N GLY A 62 7.68 16.73 -0.93
CA GLY A 62 7.75 15.46 -0.20
C GLY A 62 7.55 14.24 -1.08
N GLU A 63 7.57 13.08 -0.42
CA GLU A 63 7.25 11.81 -1.06
C GLU A 63 5.78 11.46 -0.85
N ILE A 64 5.21 10.75 -1.81
CA ILE A 64 3.89 10.14 -1.69
C ILE A 64 4.07 8.63 -1.73
N HIS A 65 3.61 7.99 -0.67
CA HIS A 65 3.70 6.55 -0.49
C HIS A 65 2.37 5.90 -0.89
N PHE A 66 2.39 4.71 -1.47
CA PHE A 66 1.22 3.99 -1.94
C PHE A 66 1.25 2.57 -1.39
N ALA A 67 0.17 2.13 -0.74
CA ALA A 67 0.04 0.76 -0.26
C ALA A 67 -1.29 0.15 -0.71
N GLU A 68 -1.30 -1.16 -0.87
CA GLU A 68 -2.53 -1.91 -1.16
C GLU A 68 -3.56 -1.77 -0.04
N GLY A 69 -3.14 -2.11 1.19
CA GLY A 69 -4.03 -2.19 2.35
C GLY A 69 -3.97 -0.96 3.25
N TYR A 70 -5.06 -0.74 4.00
CA TYR A 70 -5.12 0.31 5.01
C TYR A 70 -4.05 0.15 6.10
N SER A 71 -3.86 -1.09 6.60
CA SER A 71 -2.89 -1.37 7.66
C SER A 71 -1.45 -1.09 7.23
N THR A 72 -1.06 -1.52 6.03
CA THR A 72 0.25 -1.21 5.44
C THR A 72 0.43 0.30 5.30
N ALA A 73 -0.57 1.01 4.75
CA ALA A 73 -0.53 2.46 4.59
C ALA A 73 -0.41 3.21 5.92
N ALA A 74 -1.21 2.82 6.92
CA ALA A 74 -1.22 3.46 8.23
C ALA A 74 0.11 3.22 8.97
N THR A 75 0.64 2.00 8.89
CA THR A 75 1.96 1.67 9.45
C THR A 75 3.06 2.50 8.81
N ALA A 76 3.07 2.59 7.47
CA ALA A 76 4.02 3.43 6.76
C ALA A 76 3.89 4.90 7.17
N HIS A 77 2.68 5.46 7.12
CA HIS A 77 2.42 6.84 7.52
C HIS A 77 2.93 7.15 8.93
N GLN A 78 2.66 6.26 9.90
CA GLN A 78 3.12 6.42 11.28
C GLN A 78 4.64 6.34 11.41
N ALA A 79 5.31 5.53 10.59
CA ALA A 79 6.75 5.35 10.63
C ALA A 79 7.54 6.51 10.02
N ILE A 80 7.07 7.11 8.93
CA ILE A 80 7.82 8.13 8.16
C ILE A 80 7.17 9.52 8.14
N ASN A 81 5.94 9.66 8.64
CA ASN A 81 5.19 10.93 8.65
C ASN A 81 5.07 11.60 7.26
N GLN A 82 4.98 10.80 6.20
CA GLN A 82 4.75 11.26 4.81
C GLN A 82 3.32 10.94 4.37
N ALA A 83 2.83 11.59 3.31
CA ALA A 83 1.53 11.27 2.73
C ALA A 83 1.51 9.79 2.28
N THR A 84 0.49 9.04 2.70
CA THR A 84 0.36 7.62 2.30
C THR A 84 -1.04 7.34 1.78
N VAL A 85 -1.11 6.64 0.65
CA VAL A 85 -2.32 6.43 -0.14
C VAL A 85 -2.71 4.96 -0.08
N VAL A 86 -3.90 4.68 0.43
CA VAL A 86 -4.51 3.35 0.38
C VAL A 86 -5.14 3.14 -0.99
N CYS A 87 -4.65 2.14 -1.72
CA CYS A 87 -5.15 1.77 -3.05
C CYS A 87 -6.24 0.68 -2.99
N PHE A 88 -6.49 0.11 -1.82
CA PHE A 88 -7.50 -0.91 -1.50
C PHE A 88 -7.28 -2.33 -2.05
N ASN A 89 -6.52 -2.51 -3.13
CA ASN A 89 -6.08 -3.80 -3.66
C ASN A 89 -4.88 -3.62 -4.61
N ALA A 90 -4.10 -4.69 -4.82
CA ALA A 90 -2.93 -4.71 -5.71
C ALA A 90 -3.25 -4.22 -7.14
N GLY A 91 -4.39 -4.66 -7.69
CA GLY A 91 -4.83 -4.30 -9.04
C GLY A 91 -5.19 -2.83 -9.22
N ASN A 92 -5.36 -2.09 -8.11
CA ASN A 92 -5.71 -0.67 -8.13
C ASN A 92 -4.51 0.26 -7.87
N LEU A 93 -3.32 -0.28 -7.59
CA LEU A 93 -2.08 0.51 -7.47
C LEU A 93 -1.84 1.35 -8.73
N SER A 94 -1.73 0.71 -9.90
CA SER A 94 -1.42 1.42 -11.15
C SER A 94 -2.48 2.47 -11.54
N PRO A 95 -3.81 2.21 -11.46
CA PRO A 95 -4.82 3.24 -11.67
C PRO A 95 -4.73 4.43 -10.71
N VAL A 96 -4.51 4.20 -9.41
CA VAL A 96 -4.40 5.30 -8.43
C VAL A 96 -3.14 6.12 -8.68
N ILE A 97 -1.99 5.44 -8.86
CA ILE A 97 -0.72 6.11 -9.14
C ILE A 97 -0.80 6.93 -10.44
N ALA A 98 -1.51 6.46 -11.46
CA ALA A 98 -1.72 7.23 -12.69
C ALA A 98 -2.44 8.57 -12.44
N GLU A 99 -3.47 8.58 -11.59
CA GLU A 99 -4.17 9.82 -11.23
C GLU A 99 -3.30 10.75 -10.39
N PHE A 100 -2.52 10.20 -9.46
CA PHE A 100 -1.56 10.98 -8.68
C PHE A 100 -0.43 11.54 -9.54
N ARG A 101 0.11 10.79 -10.49
CA ARG A 101 1.19 11.27 -11.37
C ARG A 101 0.74 12.46 -12.22
N LYS A 102 -0.53 12.47 -12.66
CA LYS A 102 -1.11 13.63 -13.37
C LYS A 102 -1.18 14.88 -12.50
N LYS A 103 -1.55 14.72 -11.22
CA LYS A 103 -1.79 15.85 -10.29
C LYS A 103 -0.53 16.31 -9.57
N TYR A 104 0.41 15.41 -9.32
CA TYR A 104 1.63 15.60 -8.55
C TYR A 104 2.83 15.07 -9.37
N PRO A 105 3.12 15.68 -10.53
CA PRO A 105 4.11 15.13 -11.47
C PRO A 105 5.53 15.10 -10.88
N ASP A 106 5.87 16.08 -10.04
CA ASP A 106 7.23 16.27 -9.51
C ASP A 106 7.50 15.52 -8.19
N ASN A 107 6.45 15.02 -7.54
CA ASN A 107 6.59 14.26 -6.31
C ASN A 107 7.23 12.89 -6.57
N LYS A 108 8.11 12.46 -5.66
CA LYS A 108 8.64 11.10 -5.64
C LYS A 108 7.56 10.15 -5.14
N PHE A 109 7.40 9.03 -5.84
CA PHE A 109 6.42 8.00 -5.48
C PHE A 109 7.10 6.73 -5.02
N VAL A 110 6.65 6.19 -3.89
CA VAL A 110 7.14 4.94 -3.30
C VAL A 110 5.96 4.00 -3.12
N ILE A 111 6.08 2.76 -3.61
CA ILE A 111 5.08 1.71 -3.39
C ILE A 111 5.54 0.85 -2.21
N CYS A 112 4.78 0.88 -1.12
CA CYS A 112 4.91 -0.04 0.01
C CYS A 112 4.21 -1.36 -0.37
N ALA A 113 4.96 -2.27 -0.98
CA ALA A 113 4.43 -3.53 -1.50
C ALA A 113 4.20 -4.55 -0.38
N ASP A 114 3.12 -5.32 -0.49
CA ASP A 114 2.95 -6.55 0.31
C ASP A 114 3.84 -7.65 -0.31
N ASN A 115 4.49 -8.42 0.55
CA ASN A 115 5.34 -9.55 0.19
C ASN A 115 4.57 -10.85 0.38
N ASP A 116 3.76 -11.23 -0.62
CA ASP A 116 2.93 -12.44 -0.63
C ASP A 116 3.76 -13.74 -0.82
N GLN A 117 4.94 -13.82 -0.17
CA GLN A 117 5.95 -14.88 -0.31
C GLN A 117 5.47 -16.28 0.08
N PHE A 118 4.37 -16.39 0.83
CA PHE A 118 3.77 -17.66 1.23
C PHE A 118 2.60 -18.09 0.35
N GLY A 119 2.20 -17.26 -0.61
CA GLY A 119 1.23 -17.60 -1.64
C GLY A 119 1.88 -18.29 -2.83
N GLU A 120 1.07 -18.79 -3.76
CA GLU A 120 1.57 -19.35 -5.03
C GLU A 120 2.22 -18.27 -5.91
N VAL A 121 1.69 -17.05 -5.85
CA VAL A 121 2.12 -15.89 -6.63
C VAL A 121 2.34 -14.72 -5.69
N ASN A 122 3.47 -14.02 -5.84
CA ASN A 122 3.74 -12.81 -5.07
C ASN A 122 2.98 -11.60 -5.65
N THR A 123 1.65 -11.59 -5.51
CA THR A 123 0.76 -10.65 -6.23
C THR A 123 1.07 -9.19 -5.88
N GLY A 124 1.29 -8.89 -4.59
CA GLY A 124 1.67 -7.58 -4.11
C GLY A 124 2.93 -7.05 -4.81
N LEU A 125 4.01 -7.84 -4.83
CA LEU A 125 5.26 -7.44 -5.48
C LEU A 125 5.15 -7.39 -7.02
N VAL A 126 4.42 -8.31 -7.65
CA VAL A 126 4.18 -8.30 -9.11
C VAL A 126 3.47 -7.01 -9.52
N LYS A 127 2.37 -6.65 -8.83
CA LYS A 127 1.61 -5.44 -9.15
C LYS A 127 2.33 -4.15 -8.77
N ALA A 128 3.12 -4.15 -7.71
CA ALA A 128 4.01 -3.05 -7.41
C ALA A 128 5.03 -2.84 -8.54
N THR A 129 5.67 -3.91 -9.01
CA THR A 129 6.64 -3.88 -10.13
C THR A 129 6.02 -3.34 -11.42
N GLU A 130 4.85 -3.86 -11.82
CA GLU A 130 4.11 -3.37 -12.99
C GLU A 130 3.79 -1.87 -12.89
N ALA A 131 3.33 -1.41 -11.72
CA ALA A 131 2.99 -0.02 -11.50
C ALA A 131 4.22 0.90 -11.46
N ALA A 132 5.30 0.46 -10.79
CA ALA A 132 6.54 1.21 -10.67
C ALA A 132 7.23 1.41 -12.02
N ALA A 133 7.31 0.36 -12.84
CA ALA A 133 7.88 0.46 -14.19
C ALA A 133 7.07 1.41 -15.07
N LYS A 134 5.74 1.41 -14.94
CA LYS A 134 4.85 2.25 -15.74
C LYS A 134 4.87 3.73 -15.33
N HIS A 135 5.06 4.03 -14.05
CA HIS A 135 4.85 5.37 -13.49
C HIS A 135 6.08 5.97 -12.79
N THR A 136 7.24 5.32 -12.97
CA THR A 136 8.53 5.72 -12.40
C THR A 136 8.42 5.88 -10.89
N CYS A 137 8.15 4.77 -10.20
CA CYS A 137 8.07 4.72 -8.74
C CYS A 137 9.20 3.87 -8.16
N SER A 138 9.55 4.14 -6.91
CA SER A 138 10.37 3.24 -6.10
C SER A 138 9.49 2.16 -5.46
N ILE A 139 10.07 1.03 -5.09
CA ILE A 139 9.37 -0.03 -4.35
C ILE A 139 10.11 -0.26 -3.03
N ALA A 140 9.34 -0.32 -1.95
CA ALA A 140 9.77 -0.84 -0.67
C ALA A 140 9.06 -2.17 -0.44
N LEU A 141 9.84 -3.23 -0.19
CA LEU A 141 9.33 -4.56 0.16
C LEU A 141 9.78 -4.89 1.59
N PRO A 142 8.89 -5.33 2.49
CA PRO A 142 9.28 -5.62 3.85
C PRO A 142 10.22 -6.83 3.91
N VAL A 143 11.33 -6.65 4.61
CA VAL A 143 12.33 -7.68 4.91
C VAL A 143 12.19 -8.08 6.38
N PHE A 144 11.94 -9.37 6.62
CA PHE A 144 11.67 -9.91 7.94
C PHE A 144 12.86 -10.73 8.47
N LYS A 145 13.14 -10.60 9.77
CA LYS A 145 14.13 -11.46 10.46
C LYS A 145 13.53 -12.79 10.90
N ASP A 146 12.27 -12.79 11.30
CA ASP A 146 11.53 -13.97 11.74
C ASP A 146 10.37 -14.23 10.75
N LEU A 147 10.34 -15.43 10.18
CA LEU A 147 9.33 -15.88 9.23
C LEU A 147 8.32 -16.86 9.85
N SER A 148 8.45 -17.18 11.14
CA SER A 148 7.64 -18.21 11.83
C SER A 148 6.14 -17.91 11.80
N SER A 149 5.78 -16.63 11.86
CA SER A 149 4.39 -16.13 11.79
C SER A 149 3.86 -15.97 10.36
N LYS A 150 4.68 -16.27 9.35
CA LYS A 150 4.43 -16.03 7.93
C LYS A 150 4.07 -14.56 7.62
N PRO A 151 4.95 -13.60 7.97
CA PRO A 151 4.67 -12.18 7.81
C PRO A 151 4.77 -11.73 6.34
N THR A 152 3.85 -10.85 5.94
CA THR A 152 3.71 -10.48 4.52
C THR A 152 3.78 -8.98 4.28
N ASP A 153 3.33 -8.15 5.22
CA ASP A 153 3.20 -6.71 5.01
C ASP A 153 4.07 -5.89 6.01
N PHE A 154 4.17 -4.58 5.79
CA PHE A 154 4.89 -3.69 6.72
C PHE A 154 4.24 -3.61 8.11
N ASN A 155 2.94 -3.93 8.23
CA ASN A 155 2.28 -4.00 9.53
C ASN A 155 2.77 -5.21 10.33
N ASP A 156 2.98 -6.36 9.67
CA ASP A 156 3.56 -7.54 10.29
C ASP A 156 5.02 -7.25 10.68
N LEU A 157 5.77 -6.50 9.85
CA LEU A 157 7.12 -6.05 10.17
C LEU A 157 7.13 -5.20 11.45
N GLN A 158 6.21 -4.24 11.56
CA GLN A 158 6.05 -3.40 12.76
C GLN A 158 5.72 -4.23 14.00
N LEU A 159 4.78 -5.19 13.89
CA LEU A 159 4.37 -6.05 15.00
C LEU A 159 5.48 -7.01 15.47
N LEU A 160 6.41 -7.35 14.58
CA LEU A 160 7.61 -8.13 14.89
C LEU A 160 8.78 -7.26 15.41
N GLY A 161 8.58 -5.96 15.60
CA GLY A 161 9.60 -5.02 16.08
C GLY A 161 10.66 -4.69 15.03
N GLY A 162 10.33 -4.84 13.74
CA GLY A 162 11.19 -4.47 12.63
C GLY A 162 11.25 -2.96 12.37
N ASP A 163 12.30 -2.54 11.68
CA ASP A 163 12.54 -1.13 11.32
C ASP A 163 11.79 -0.75 10.03
N VAL A 164 10.51 -0.38 10.17
CA VAL A 164 9.69 0.06 9.04
C VAL A 164 10.25 1.34 8.42
N ALA A 165 10.58 2.35 9.23
CA ALA A 165 11.03 3.64 8.73
C ALA A 165 12.34 3.51 7.95
N GLY A 166 13.31 2.76 8.48
CA GLY A 166 14.57 2.50 7.80
C GLY A 166 14.37 1.80 6.46
N GLN A 167 13.51 0.77 6.40
CA GLN A 167 13.24 0.06 5.14
C GLN A 167 12.51 0.93 4.09
N LEU A 168 11.60 1.81 4.52
CA LEU A 168 10.92 2.74 3.61
C LEU A 168 11.86 3.85 3.12
N ASN A 169 12.71 4.40 3.98
CA ASN A 169 13.61 5.52 3.64
C ASN A 169 14.74 5.13 2.69
N ILE A 170 15.08 3.83 2.60
CA ILE A 170 16.09 3.32 1.67
C ILE A 170 15.48 2.80 0.36
N ALA A 171 14.16 2.94 0.16
CA ALA A 171 13.52 2.53 -1.08
C ALA A 171 14.14 3.30 -2.26
N LYS A 172 14.63 2.56 -3.25
CA LYS A 172 15.23 3.12 -4.46
C LYS A 172 14.32 2.87 -5.66
N PRO A 173 14.47 3.67 -6.74
CA PRO A 173 13.96 3.27 -8.04
C PRO A 173 14.59 1.91 -8.38
N GLN A 174 13.77 0.87 -8.43
CA GLN A 174 14.21 -0.50 -8.69
C GLN A 174 14.17 -0.75 -10.20
N GLU A 175 15.18 -1.45 -10.74
CA GLU A 175 15.01 -2.15 -12.01
C GLU A 175 13.90 -3.21 -11.86
N PRO A 176 13.20 -3.61 -12.93
CA PRO A 176 12.10 -4.57 -12.82
C PRO A 176 12.53 -5.88 -12.16
N TRP A 177 11.83 -6.29 -11.11
CA TRP A 177 12.04 -7.58 -10.46
C TRP A 177 11.84 -8.73 -11.46
N VAL A 178 12.75 -9.71 -11.43
CA VAL A 178 12.65 -10.89 -12.30
C VAL A 178 11.91 -11.99 -11.56
N PHE A 179 10.77 -12.37 -12.13
CA PHE A 179 9.96 -13.48 -11.66
C PHE A 179 10.15 -14.70 -12.56
N ASN A 180 9.99 -15.90 -11.98
CA ASN A 180 9.91 -17.13 -12.78
C ASN A 180 8.56 -17.22 -13.51
N ASP A 181 8.40 -18.26 -14.33
CA ASP A 181 7.14 -18.53 -15.06
C ASP A 181 5.91 -18.69 -14.14
N LYS A 182 6.14 -18.92 -12.84
CA LYS A 182 5.09 -19.02 -11.80
C LYS A 182 4.90 -17.72 -11.02
N LEU A 183 5.51 -16.62 -11.44
CA LEU A 183 5.49 -15.33 -10.74
C LEU A 183 6.01 -15.37 -9.29
N THR A 184 6.87 -16.35 -8.99
CA THR A 184 7.69 -16.36 -7.77
C THR A 184 8.94 -15.54 -8.01
N LEU A 185 9.35 -14.77 -7.00
CA LEU A 185 10.54 -13.94 -7.08
C LEU A 185 11.81 -14.81 -7.24
N ILE A 186 12.62 -14.58 -8.29
CA ILE A 186 13.90 -15.28 -8.51
C ILE A 186 15.05 -14.51 -7.87
N GLN A 187 15.14 -13.20 -8.12
CA GLN A 187 16.23 -12.35 -7.64
C GLN A 187 15.80 -10.88 -7.61
N ASN A 188 16.39 -10.12 -6.67
CA ASN A 188 16.47 -8.67 -6.76
C ASN A 188 17.66 -8.35 -7.67
N ILE A 189 17.47 -7.57 -8.74
CA ILE A 189 18.61 -7.07 -9.51
C ILE A 189 19.02 -5.77 -8.82
N ASP A 190 19.84 -5.88 -7.77
CA ASP A 190 20.49 -4.74 -7.10
C ASP A 190 21.65 -4.18 -7.93
#